data_AF-A0A948E7K0-F1
#
_entry.id   AF-A0A948E7K0-F1
#
_cell.length_a   1.000
_cell.length_b   1.000
_cell.length_c   1.000
_cell.angle_alpha   90.00
_cell.angle_beta   90.00
_cell.angle_gamma   90.00
#
_symmetry.space_group_name_H-M   'P 1'
#
loop_
_entity.id
_entity.type
_entity.pdbx_description
1 polymer ?
#
loop_
_entity_poly.entity_id
_entity_poly.type
_entity_poly.pdbx_seq_one_letter_code
_entity_poly.pdbx_strand_id
1 'polypeptide(L)' 'MSNKRLTEENRCPRCRLNTLWCYCDLLSNIAVSNKISAVVHSSELQYTSNTAHLLVSTLSTGRLYL' A
#
# COMPACT_ATOMS: atom_id res chain seq x y z
N MET A 1 6.15 -13.44 -26.17
CA MET A 1 4.73 -13.08 -26.05
C MET A 1 4.60 -12.06 -24.94
N SER A 2 4.26 -10.81 -25.26
CA SER A 2 4.03 -9.79 -24.24
C SER A 2 2.80 -10.17 -23.43
N ASN A 3 3.01 -10.67 -22.22
CA ASN A 3 1.95 -10.79 -21.22
C ASN A 3 1.40 -9.38 -20.99
N LYS A 4 0.30 -9.04 -21.65
CA LYS A 4 -0.47 -7.82 -21.41
C LYS A 4 -0.66 -7.72 -19.90
N ARG A 5 -0.02 -6.70 -19.29
CA ARG A 5 -0.18 -6.35 -17.88
C ARG A 5 -1.69 -6.30 -17.64
N LEU A 6 -2.21 -7.16 -16.76
CA LEU A 6 -3.58 -7.12 -16.28
C LEU A 6 -4.00 -5.66 -16.13
N THR A 7 -5.01 -5.25 -16.90
CA THR A 7 -5.44 -3.87 -17.07
C THR A 7 -5.64 -3.20 -15.72
N GLU A 8 -5.21 -1.94 -15.60
CA GLU A 8 -5.30 -1.16 -14.35
C GLU A 8 -6.70 -1.14 -13.74
N GLU A 9 -7.73 -1.42 -14.55
CA GLU A 9 -9.15 -1.53 -14.19
C GLU A 9 -9.40 -2.45 -12.99
N ASN A 10 -8.60 -3.50 -12.80
CA ASN A 10 -8.76 -4.44 -11.69
C ASN A 10 -7.81 -4.19 -10.52
N ARG A 11 -7.19 -3.01 -10.42
CA ARG A 11 -6.29 -2.67 -9.31
C ARG A 11 -6.91 -1.62 -8.40
N CYS A 12 -6.74 -1.80 -7.10
CA CYS A 12 -7.16 -0.80 -6.12
C CYS A 12 -6.34 0.50 -6.29
N PRO A 13 -6.97 1.68 -6.36
CA PRO A 13 -6.23 2.94 -6.49
C PRO A 13 -5.40 3.29 -5.26
N ARG A 14 -5.71 2.71 -4.08
CA ARG A 14 -4.98 2.94 -2.82
C ARG A 14 -3.76 2.03 -2.70
N CYS A 15 -3.95 0.71 -2.74
CA CYS A 15 -2.87 -0.25 -2.50
C CYS A 15 -2.30 -0.90 -3.78
N ARG A 16 -2.88 -0.64 -4.95
CA ARG A 16 -2.48 -1.17 -6.28
C ARG A 16 -2.51 -2.71 -6.39
N LEU A 17 -3.00 -3.41 -5.37
CA LEU A 17 -3.31 -4.83 -5.43
C LEU A 17 -4.52 -5.07 -6.33
N ASN A 18 -4.63 -6.29 -6.86
CA ASN A 18 -5.83 -6.71 -7.57
C ASN A 18 -7.04 -6.61 -6.63
N THR A 19 -8.16 -6.09 -7.12
CA THR A 19 -9.39 -5.84 -6.34
C THR A 19 -9.90 -7.09 -5.63
N LEU A 20 -9.70 -8.28 -6.18
CA LEU A 20 -10.06 -9.57 -5.55
C LEU A 20 -9.26 -9.85 -4.26
N TRP A 21 -8.06 -9.26 -4.14
CA TRP A 21 -7.17 -9.38 -2.97
C TRP A 21 -7.05 -8.06 -2.19
N CYS A 22 -7.89 -7.07 -2.51
CA CYS A 22 -7.89 -5.78 -1.86
C CYS A 22 -8.79 -5.79 -0.63
N TYR A 23 -8.21 -5.47 0.53
CA TYR A 23 -8.95 -5.34 1.79
C TYR A 23 -8.97 -3.91 2.32
N CYS A 24 -8.69 -2.90 1.47
CA CYS A 24 -8.65 -1.50 1.88
C CYS A 24 -9.94 -1.01 2.54
N ASP A 25 -11.10 -1.55 2.17
CA ASP A 25 -12.38 -1.17 2.75
C ASP A 25 -12.61 -1.77 4.15
N LEU A 26 -11.89 -2.86 4.48
CA LEU A 26 -11.89 -3.45 5.82
C LEU A 26 -10.87 -2.79 6.75
N LEU A 27 -9.92 -2.04 6.18
CA LEU A 27 -8.90 -1.36 6.97
C LEU A 27 -9.49 -0.10 7.60
N SER A 28 -9.73 -0.18 8.89
CA SER A 28 -10.05 0.98 9.71
C SER A 28 -8.78 1.77 10.00
N ASN A 29 -8.89 3.10 10.02
CA ASN A 29 -7.78 3.95 10.44
C ASN A 29 -7.62 3.80 11.95
N ILE A 30 -6.43 3.40 12.39
CA ILE A 30 -6.13 3.24 13.80
C ILE A 30 -5.49 4.54 14.29
N ALA A 31 -6.16 5.18 15.25
CA ALA A 31 -5.60 6.32 15.96
C ALA A 31 -4.50 5.81 16.90
N VAL A 32 -3.25 6.07 16.52
CA VAL A 32 -2.07 5.77 17.33
C VAL A 32 -1.48 7.07 17.85
N SER A 33 -1.23 7.14 19.16
CA SER A 33 -0.56 8.28 19.79
C SER A 33 0.92 8.38 19.39
N ASN A 34 1.52 7.26 19.02
CA ASN A 34 2.92 7.16 18.64
C ASN A 34 3.11 7.45 17.15
N LYS A 35 4.21 8.11 16.80
CA LYS A 35 4.63 8.30 15.41
C LYS A 35 5.33 7.03 14.92
N ILE A 36 4.81 6.45 13.85
CA ILE A 36 5.41 5.25 13.23
C ILE A 36 6.05 5.66 11.91
N SER A 37 7.33 5.33 11.75
CA SER A 37 8.12 5.64 10.56
C SER A 37 8.59 4.35 9.92
N ALA A 38 8.25 4.12 8.66
CA ALA A 38 8.79 3.04 7.86
C ALA A 38 9.89 3.58 6.95
N VAL A 39 11.10 3.05 7.08
CA VAL A 39 12.21 3.32 6.16
C VAL A 39 12.26 2.16 5.20
N VAL A 40 12.10 2.44 3.91
CA VAL A 40 12.11 1.41 2.86
C VAL A 40 13.05 1.82 1.76
N HIS A 41 13.69 0.84 1.13
CA HIS A 41 14.55 1.13 -0.01
C HIS A 41 13.71 1.59 -1.21
N SER A 42 14.25 2.49 -2.04
CA SER A 42 13.54 3.04 -3.20
C SER A 42 12.99 2.00 -4.18
N SER A 43 13.67 0.86 -4.32
CA SER A 43 13.19 -0.26 -5.14
C SER A 43 11.97 -0.96 -4.54
N GLU A 44 11.83 -0.97 -3.21
CA GLU A 44 10.72 -1.64 -2.54
C GLU A 44 9.38 -0.93 -2.76
N LEU A 45 9.40 0.39 -2.97
CA LEU A 45 8.20 1.16 -3.33
C LEU A 45 7.56 0.74 -4.65
N GLN A 46 8.32 0.05 -5.50
CA GLN A 46 7.81 -0.42 -6.79
C GLN A 46 7.01 -1.72 -6.66
N TYR A 47 7.11 -2.43 -5.52
CA TYR A 47 6.38 -3.66 -5.29
C TYR A 47 4.96 -3.41 -4.80
N THR A 48 4.00 -4.06 -5.45
CA THR A 48 2.58 -4.00 -5.09
C THR A 48 2.27 -4.63 -3.73
N SER A 49 3.16 -5.47 -3.21
CA SER A 49 3.07 -6.08 -1.88
C SER A 49 3.78 -5.26 -0.79
N ASN A 50 4.20 -4.02 -1.07
CA ASN A 50 4.91 -3.22 -0.08
C ASN A 50 3.95 -2.77 1.04
N THR A 51 4.08 -3.41 2.19
CA THR A 51 3.31 -3.16 3.42
C THR A 51 3.57 -1.77 4.01
N ALA A 52 4.61 -1.07 3.60
CA ALA A 52 4.87 0.31 4.05
C ALA A 52 3.85 1.30 3.49
N HIS A 53 3.31 1.07 2.27
CA HIS A 53 2.18 1.86 1.77
C HIS A 53 0.89 1.59 2.55
N LEU A 54 0.72 0.36 3.03
CA LEU A 54 -0.40 0.00 3.91
C LEU A 54 -0.31 0.77 5.22
N LEU A 55 0.88 0.80 5.82
CA LEU A 55 1.15 1.48 7.08
C LEU A 55 0.75 2.96 7.05
N VAL A 56 1.12 3.69 5.99
CA VAL A 56 0.72 5.10 5.82
C VAL A 56 -0.78 5.25 5.55
N SER A 57 -1.42 4.26 4.94
CA SER A 57 -2.85 4.29 4.65
C SER A 57 -3.73 3.97 5.87
N THR A 58 -3.22 3.20 6.83
CA THR A 58 -3.97 2.71 7.99
C THR A 58 -3.66 3.44 9.29
N LEU A 59 -2.52 4.14 9.38
CA LEU A 59 -2.11 4.86 10.57
C LEU A 59 -2.16 6.37 10.33
N SER A 60 -2.96 7.07 11.12
CA SER A 60 -3.05 8.54 11.14
C SER A 60 -1.71 9.28 11.27
N THR A 61 -0.71 8.67 11.89
CA THR A 61 0.63 9.25 12.10
C THR A 61 1.73 8.56 11.29
N GLY A 62 1.37 7.63 10.40
CA GLY A 62 2.31 6.85 9.60
C GLY A 62 3.09 7.72 8.61
N ARG A 63 4.41 7.57 8.58
CA ARG A 63 5.29 8.24 7.61
C ARG A 63 6.18 7.22 6.92
N LEU A 64 6.43 7.44 5.64
CA LEU A 64 7.31 6.62 4.82
C LEU A 64 8.52 7.46 4.39
N TYR A 65 9.71 6.91 4.57
CA TYR A 65 10.98 7.52 4.21
C TYR A 65 11.74 6.62 3.22
N LEU A 66 12.53 7.27 2.35
CA LEU A 66 13.31 6.70 1.27
C LEU A 66 14.81 6.67 1.60
#